data_AF-A0A1B6JS33-F1
#
_entry.id   AF-A0A1B6JS33-F1
#
_cell.length_a   1.000
_cell.length_b   1.000
_cell.length_c   1.000
_cell.angle_alpha   90.00
_cell.angle_beta   90.00
_cell.angle_gamma   90.00
#
_symmetry.space_group_name_H-M   'P 1'
#
loop_
_entity.id
_entity.type
_entity.pdbx_description
1 polymer ?
#
loop_
_entity_poly.entity_id
_entity_poly.type
_entity_poly.pdbx_seq_one_letter_code
_entity_poly.pdbx_strand_id
1 'polypeptide(L)'
;QDLDKAILRRMPATFHVSLPKLPQRTAIFKLILDGEPLSGDVDPETLARLTDGFSGSDIRELCRNASVYRVRDYMRTGDLDSRNLDQESDNEEFHDALRPITMDDLVMSLNKMKTSRTYCAPSSLNNIPLD
;
A
#
# COMPACT_ATOMS: atom_id res chain seq x y z
N GLN A 1 13.01 -4.48 24.28
CA GLN A 1 12.35 -5.71 23.79
C GLN A 1 11.19 -5.95 24.74
N ASP A 2 9.96 -5.68 24.29
CA ASP A 2 8.78 -5.47 25.17
C ASP A 2 7.99 -6.76 25.50
N LEU A 3 8.57 -7.93 25.26
CA LEU A 3 7.96 -9.24 25.52
C LEU A 3 8.60 -9.90 26.74
N ASP A 4 7.79 -10.32 27.71
CA ASP A 4 8.25 -11.00 28.93
C ASP A 4 8.83 -12.39 28.60
N LYS A 5 9.91 -12.74 29.31
CA LYS A 5 10.56 -14.06 29.30
C LYS A 5 9.56 -15.20 29.56
N ALA A 6 8.52 -14.97 30.38
CA ALA A 6 7.50 -15.97 30.64
C ALA A 6 6.70 -16.38 29.38
N ILE A 7 6.44 -15.42 28.48
CA ILE A 7 5.77 -15.66 27.20
C ILE A 7 6.73 -16.35 26.23
N LEU A 8 7.98 -15.89 26.15
CA LEU A 8 9.00 -16.47 25.28
C LEU A 8 9.26 -17.96 25.57
N ARG A 9 9.21 -18.39 26.84
CA ARG A 9 9.35 -19.81 27.22
C ARG A 9 8.25 -20.71 26.64
N ARG A 10 7.08 -20.16 26.34
CA ARG A 10 5.94 -20.89 25.74
C ARG A 10 5.92 -20.81 24.21
N MET A 11 6.88 -20.13 23.59
CA MET A 11 7.04 -20.02 22.13
C MET A 11 8.29 -20.80 21.68
N PRO A 12 8.17 -22.11 21.42
CA PRO A 12 9.33 -22.98 21.19
C PRO A 12 10.11 -22.68 19.90
N ALA A 13 9.50 -21.98 18.94
CA ALA A 13 10.15 -21.54 17.71
C ALA A 13 9.85 -20.06 17.46
N THR A 14 10.89 -19.31 17.14
CA THR A 14 10.80 -17.91 16.73
C THR A 14 11.47 -17.74 15.37
N PHE A 15 10.79 -17.06 14.45
CA PHE A 15 11.30 -16.80 13.11
C PHE A 15 11.33 -15.31 12.87
N HIS A 16 12.50 -14.81 12.46
CA HIS A 16 12.63 -13.42 12.05
C HIS A 16 12.18 -13.28 10.59
N VAL A 17 11.17 -12.44 10.36
CA VAL A 17 10.72 -12.10 9.00
C VAL A 17 11.24 -10.71 8.67
N SER A 18 12.15 -10.63 7.70
CA SER A 18 12.72 -9.38 7.23
C SER A 18 11.77 -8.63 6.29
N LEU A 19 12.07 -7.35 6.04
CA LEU A 19 11.39 -6.58 5.00
C LEU A 19 11.53 -7.24 3.61
N PRO A 20 10.52 -7.09 2.73
CA PRO A 20 10.53 -7.70 1.42
C PRO A 20 11.60 -7.08 0.51
N LYS A 21 12.35 -7.93 -0.17
CA LYS A 21 13.30 -7.54 -1.22
C LYS A 21 12.56 -7.11 -2.49
N LEU A 22 13.28 -6.48 -3.42
CA LEU A 22 12.75 -6.02 -4.72
C LEU A 22 11.83 -7.03 -5.45
N PRO A 23 12.21 -8.31 -5.69
CA PRO A 23 11.33 -9.25 -6.38
C PRO A 23 10.06 -9.58 -5.59
N GLN A 24 10.17 -9.62 -4.25
CA GLN A 24 9.02 -9.84 -3.38
C GLN A 24 8.07 -8.63 -3.39
N ARG A 25 8.60 -7.40 -3.35
CA ARG A 25 7.78 -6.19 -3.50
C ARG A 25 7.05 -6.16 -4.83
N THR A 26 7.72 -6.52 -5.91
CA THR A 26 7.11 -6.63 -7.25
C THR A 26 5.97 -7.64 -7.25
N ALA A 27 6.16 -8.82 -6.63
CA ALA A 27 5.13 -9.83 -6.49
C ALA A 27 3.94 -9.34 -5.63
N ILE A 28 4.22 -8.62 -4.55
CA ILE A 28 3.19 -8.02 -3.69
C ILE A 28 2.37 -6.98 -4.48
N PHE A 29 3.03 -6.11 -5.26
CA PHE A 29 2.32 -5.16 -6.12
C PHE A 29 1.42 -5.87 -7.13
N LYS A 30 1.96 -6.87 -7.83
CA LYS A 30 1.16 -7.66 -8.77
C LYS A 30 -0.04 -8.34 -8.11
N LEU A 31 0.15 -8.88 -6.91
CA LEU A 31 -0.93 -9.53 -6.15
C LEU A 31 -2.00 -8.54 -5.68
N ILE A 32 -1.61 -7.35 -5.24
CA ILE A 32 -2.56 -6.35 -4.71
C ILE A 32 -3.31 -5.65 -5.84
N LEU A 33 -2.65 -5.43 -6.97
CA LEU A 33 -3.24 -4.80 -8.15
C LEU A 33 -3.95 -5.82 -9.06
N ASP A 34 -3.94 -7.11 -8.69
CA ASP A 34 -4.64 -8.15 -9.44
C ASP A 34 -6.16 -7.92 -9.35
N GLY A 35 -6.83 -7.91 -10.50
CA GLY A 35 -8.27 -7.64 -10.59
C GLY A 35 -8.68 -6.15 -10.53
N GLU A 36 -7.75 -5.22 -10.30
CA GLU A 36 -8.05 -3.79 -10.39
C GLU A 36 -7.98 -3.29 -11.85
N PRO A 37 -8.82 -2.32 -12.26
CA PRO A 37 -8.68 -1.68 -13.56
C PRO A 37 -7.43 -0.79 -13.54
N LEU A 38 -6.36 -1.26 -14.20
CA LEU A 38 -5.09 -0.56 -14.34
C LEU A 38 -4.96 0.07 -15.72
N SER A 39 -4.32 1.23 -15.78
CA SER A 39 -3.91 1.85 -17.03
C SER A 39 -2.60 1.19 -17.52
N GLY A 40 -2.38 1.20 -18.84
CA GLY A 40 -1.23 0.53 -19.47
C GLY A 40 0.13 1.15 -19.15
N ASP A 41 0.17 2.30 -18.47
CA ASP A 41 1.36 2.99 -17.99
C ASP A 41 1.85 2.46 -16.63
N VAL A 42 1.08 1.62 -15.95
CA VAL A 42 1.44 1.09 -14.63
C VAL A 42 2.53 0.02 -14.75
N ASP A 43 3.71 0.33 -14.21
CA ASP A 43 4.82 -0.63 -14.09
C ASP A 43 5.10 -1.00 -12.61
N PRO A 44 4.65 -2.19 -12.16
CA PRO A 44 4.92 -2.69 -10.82
C PRO A 44 6.41 -2.80 -10.46
N GLU A 45 7.29 -3.02 -11.44
CA GLU A 45 8.72 -3.17 -11.19
C GLU A 45 9.36 -1.83 -10.84
N THR A 46 8.98 -0.76 -11.53
CA THR A 46 9.38 0.60 -11.19
C THR A 46 8.88 1.01 -9.81
N LEU A 47 7.62 0.68 -9.46
CA LEU A 47 7.11 0.95 -8.11
C LEU A 47 7.89 0.20 -7.02
N ALA A 48 8.24 -1.07 -7.26
CA ALA A 48 9.04 -1.86 -6.34
C ALA A 48 10.46 -1.28 -6.12
N ARG A 49 11.06 -0.64 -7.13
CA ARG A 49 12.33 0.10 -7.00
C ARG A 49 12.18 1.36 -6.14
N LEU A 50 11.07 2.08 -6.30
CA LEU A 50 10.82 3.36 -5.61
C LEU A 50 10.36 3.22 -4.14
N THR A 51 10.03 1.99 -3.71
CA THR A 51 9.48 1.65 -2.39
C THR A 51 10.45 0.82 -1.55
N ASP A 52 11.74 1.13 -1.63
CA ASP A 52 12.70 0.44 -0.77
C ASP A 52 12.46 0.73 0.72
N GLY A 53 12.57 -0.30 1.56
CA GLY A 53 12.25 -0.22 2.99
C GLY A 53 10.75 -0.23 3.33
N PHE A 54 9.87 -0.48 2.35
CA PHE A 54 8.43 -0.65 2.58
C PHE A 54 8.11 -2.10 2.99
N SER A 55 7.23 -2.24 3.97
CA SER A 55 6.62 -3.50 4.35
C SER A 55 5.42 -3.84 3.44
N GLY A 56 4.89 -5.06 3.55
CA GLY A 56 3.69 -5.45 2.80
C GLY A 56 2.47 -4.59 3.12
N SER A 57 2.31 -4.14 4.37
CA SER A 57 1.25 -3.22 4.78
C SER A 57 1.44 -1.82 4.19
N ASP A 58 2.68 -1.33 4.09
CA ASP A 58 2.96 -0.04 3.45
C ASP A 58 2.57 -0.09 1.96
N ILE A 59 2.89 -1.17 1.26
CA ILE A 59 2.55 -1.34 -0.16
C ILE A 59 1.03 -1.40 -0.36
N ARG A 60 0.31 -2.11 0.52
CA ARG A 60 -1.16 -2.16 0.49
C ARG A 60 -1.78 -0.78 0.71
N GLU A 61 -1.28 -0.04 1.69
CA GLU A 61 -1.79 1.31 1.98
C GLU A 61 -1.47 2.30 0.84
N LEU A 62 -0.34 2.13 0.15
CA LEU A 62 -0.03 2.89 -1.05
C LEU A 62 -1.07 2.66 -2.15
N CYS A 63 -1.39 1.41 -2.46
CA CYS A 63 -2.37 1.05 -3.49
C CYS A 63 -3.79 1.52 -3.09
N ARG A 64 -4.13 1.44 -1.80
CA ARG A 64 -5.39 1.98 -1.27
C ARG A 64 -5.49 3.48 -1.47
N ASN A 65 -4.47 4.24 -1.10
CA ASN A 65 -4.44 5.70 -1.29
C ASN A 65 -4.52 6.08 -2.77
N ALA A 66 -3.89 5.31 -3.66
CA ALA A 66 -4.00 5.50 -5.11
C ALA A 66 -5.45 5.33 -5.61
N SER A 67 -6.14 4.29 -5.12
CA SER A 67 -7.56 4.06 -5.45
C SER A 67 -8.46 5.22 -5.01
N VAL A 68 -8.18 5.84 -3.86
CA VAL A 68 -8.92 7.00 -3.36
C VAL A 68 -8.77 8.23 -4.27
N TYR A 69 -7.63 8.42 -4.94
CA TYR A 69 -7.48 9.53 -5.90
C TYR A 69 -8.46 9.43 -7.06
N ARG A 70 -8.71 8.22 -7.56
CA ARG A 70 -9.70 7.98 -8.62
C ARG A 70 -11.11 8.32 -8.17
N VAL A 71 -11.47 7.90 -6.96
CA VAL A 71 -12.78 8.23 -6.37
C VAL A 71 -12.93 9.74 -6.22
N ARG A 72 -11.88 10.42 -5.75
CA ARG A 72 -11.90 11.88 -5.62
C ARG A 72 -12.04 12.58 -6.96
N ASP A 73 -11.42 12.06 -8.00
CA ASP A 73 -11.55 12.62 -9.36
C ASP A 73 -12.96 12.41 -9.91
N TYR A 74 -13.52 11.21 -9.74
CA TYR A 74 -14.91 10.91 -10.10
C TYR A 74 -15.90 11.88 -9.42
N MET A 75 -15.71 12.15 -8.12
CA MET A 75 -16.53 13.13 -7.39
C MET A 75 -16.37 14.58 -7.90
N ARG A 76 -15.22 14.92 -8.50
CA ARG A 76 -14.96 16.27 -9.05
C ARG A 76 -15.51 16.47 -10.45
N THR A 77 -15.53 15.42 -11.28
CA THR A 77 -16.00 15.50 -12.66
C THR A 77 -17.51 15.54 -12.81
N GLY A 78 -18.28 15.31 -11.73
CA GLY A 78 -19.67 15.74 -11.66
C GLY A 78 -20.72 14.77 -12.20
N ASP A 79 -20.44 13.47 -12.34
CA ASP A 79 -21.48 12.44 -12.56
C ASP A 79 -22.25 12.09 -11.26
N LEU A 80 -22.45 13.10 -10.41
CA LEU A 80 -23.23 13.02 -9.17
C LEU A 80 -24.58 13.72 -9.33
N ASP A 81 -25.18 13.64 -10.52
CA ASP A 81 -26.62 13.86 -10.64
C ASP A 81 -27.33 12.60 -10.09
N SER A 82 -27.61 12.64 -8.79
CA SER A 82 -28.75 11.93 -8.18
C SER A 82 -28.70 10.39 -8.11
N ARG A 83 -27.64 9.78 -7.57
CA ARG A 83 -27.74 8.40 -7.03
C ARG A 83 -27.43 8.40 -5.53
N ASN A 84 -28.47 8.14 -4.73
CA ASN A 84 -28.39 7.96 -3.29
C ASN A 84 -27.27 6.97 -2.95
N LEU A 85 -26.28 7.41 -2.17
CA LEU A 85 -25.15 6.60 -1.70
C LEU A 85 -25.55 5.62 -0.56
N ASP A 86 -26.81 5.18 -0.56
CA ASP A 86 -27.39 4.34 0.50
C ASP A 86 -27.42 2.86 0.10
N GLN A 87 -26.85 2.48 -1.04
CA GLN A 87 -26.90 1.09 -1.51
C GLN A 87 -25.54 0.42 -1.33
N GLU A 88 -25.54 -0.59 -0.45
CA GLU A 88 -24.61 -1.73 -0.47
C GLU A 88 -24.73 -2.45 -1.83
N SER A 89 -24.33 -1.79 -2.90
CA SER A 89 -24.33 -2.35 -4.25
C SER A 89 -23.04 -3.12 -4.46
N ASP A 90 -23.19 -4.32 -5.02
CA ASP A 90 -22.11 -5.25 -5.34
C ASP A 90 -20.87 -4.52 -5.91
N ASN A 91 -19.69 -4.80 -5.34
CA ASN A 91 -18.44 -4.06 -5.61
C ASN A 91 -18.11 -3.89 -7.11
N GLU A 92 -18.62 -4.76 -7.97
CA GLU A 92 -18.32 -4.80 -9.41
C GLU A 92 -18.87 -3.58 -10.19
N GLU A 93 -20.09 -3.10 -9.90
CA GLU A 93 -20.70 -1.99 -10.67
C GLU A 93 -19.98 -0.65 -10.41
N PHE A 94 -19.34 -0.52 -9.25
CA PHE A 94 -18.57 0.67 -8.89
C PHE A 94 -17.19 0.73 -9.55
N HIS A 95 -16.58 -0.43 -9.90
CA HIS A 95 -15.29 -0.47 -10.57
C HIS A 95 -15.36 0.02 -12.01
N ASP A 96 -16.47 -0.24 -12.72
CA ASP A 96 -16.66 0.16 -14.12
C ASP A 96 -16.94 1.67 -14.29
N ALA A 97 -17.49 2.33 -13.27
CA ALA A 97 -17.75 3.76 -13.29
C ALA A 97 -16.48 4.61 -13.04
N LEU A 98 -15.46 4.02 -12.42
CA LEU A 98 -14.21 4.71 -12.11
C LEU A 98 -13.21 4.58 -13.26
N ARG A 99 -12.46 5.65 -13.52
CA ARG A 99 -11.28 5.57 -14.39
C ARG A 99 -10.28 4.52 -13.86
N PRO A 100 -9.42 3.93 -14.70
CA PRO A 100 -8.38 3.03 -14.23
C PRO A 100 -7.35 3.73 -13.32
N ILE A 101 -6.65 2.95 -12.48
CA ILE A 101 -5.48 3.41 -11.71
C ILE A 101 -4.36 3.73 -12.68
N THR A 102 -3.87 4.96 -12.62
CA THR A 102 -2.73 5.40 -13.41
C THR A 102 -1.45 5.34 -12.60
N MET A 103 -0.30 5.38 -13.27
CA MET A 103 0.99 5.45 -12.59
C MET A 103 1.09 6.74 -11.73
N ASP A 104 0.47 7.83 -12.17
CA ASP A 104 0.46 9.10 -11.44
C ASP A 104 -0.23 8.98 -10.08
N ASP A 105 -1.37 8.27 -9.97
CA ASP A 105 -2.04 8.04 -8.68
C ASP A 105 -1.13 7.32 -7.68
N LEU A 106 -0.40 6.32 -8.15
CA LEU A 106 0.52 5.51 -7.36
C LEU A 106 1.74 6.35 -6.92
N VAL A 107 2.24 7.22 -7.80
CA VAL A 107 3.35 8.15 -7.49
C VAL A 107 2.91 9.25 -6.52
N MET A 108 1.71 9.83 -6.70
CA MET A 108 1.12 10.78 -5.75
C MET A 108 0.99 10.16 -4.36
N SER A 109 0.47 8.93 -4.31
CA SER A 109 0.34 8.15 -3.08
C SER A 109 1.69 7.91 -2.40
N LEU A 110 2.69 7.50 -3.18
CA LEU A 110 4.05 7.29 -2.71
C LEU A 110 4.63 8.57 -2.09
N ASN A 111 4.47 9.71 -2.75
CA ASN A 111 4.99 10.99 -2.26
C ASN A 111 4.30 11.40 -0.96
N LYS A 112 2.98 11.23 -0.86
CA LYS A 112 2.23 11.47 0.38
C LYS A 112 2.71 10.58 1.53
N MET A 113 2.94 9.30 1.29
CA MET A 113 3.43 8.39 2.33
C MET A 113 4.89 8.67 2.72
N LYS A 114 5.74 9.04 1.76
CA LYS A 114 7.15 9.40 2.03
C LYS A 114 7.25 10.63 2.91
N THR A 115 6.46 11.68 2.66
CA THR A 115 6.47 12.88 3.51
C THR A 115 6.01 12.54 4.93
N SER A 116 4.97 11.71 5.09
CA SER A 116 4.52 11.26 6.41
C SER A 116 5.56 10.40 7.15
N ARG A 117 6.30 9.53 6.46
CA ARG A 117 7.35 8.70 7.09
C ARG A 117 8.54 9.52 7.60
N THR A 118 8.93 10.57 6.90
CA THR A 118 10.06 11.43 7.32
C THR A 118 9.81 12.11 8.67
N TYR A 119 8.55 12.36 9.04
CA TYR A 119 8.20 12.95 10.33
C TYR A 119 8.17 11.94 11.49
N CYS A 120 8.06 10.63 11.23
CA CYS A 120 7.94 9.60 12.27
C CYS A 120 9.16 8.67 12.39
N ALA A 121 10.16 8.79 11.52
CA ALA A 121 11.37 7.98 11.61
C ALA A 121 12.35 8.55 12.66
N PRO A 122 12.69 7.83 13.74
CA PRO A 122 13.89 8.15 14.49
C PRO A 122 15.10 7.87 13.60
N SER A 123 15.99 8.86 13.49
CA SER A 123 17.30 8.71 12.86
C SER A 123 18.06 7.52 13.45
N SER A 124 18.50 6.60 12.59
CA SER A 124 19.51 5.56 12.85
C SER A 124 19.16 4.49 13.92
N LEU A 125 18.48 3.42 13.49
CA LEU A 125 18.57 2.12 14.15
C LEU A 125 19.53 1.22 13.36
N ASN A 126 20.83 1.54 13.39
CA ASN A 126 21.89 0.61 13.06
C ASN A 126 22.93 0.67 14.19
N ASN A 127 23.26 -0.52 14.73
CA ASN A 127 24.24 -0.82 15.79
C ASN A 127 23.67 -0.93 17.21
N ILE A 128 22.99 -2.04 17.50
CA ILE A 128 23.01 -2.61 18.86
C ILE A 128 23.76 -3.95 18.75
N PRO A 129 24.96 -4.07 19.32
CA PRO A 129 25.69 -5.34 19.39
C PRO A 129 24.89 -6.32 20.26
N LEU A 130 24.76 -7.56 19.78
CA LEU A 130 24.28 -8.67 20.59
C LEU A 130 25.47 -9.21 21.38
N ASP A 131 25.61 -8.77 22.62
CA ASP A 131 26.36 -9.47 23.68
C ASP A 131 25.43 -9.63 24.89
#